data_AF-A0A421AWZ2-F1
#
_entry.id   AF-A0A421AWZ2-F1
#
_cell.length_a   1.000
_cell.length_b   1.000
_cell.length_c   1.000
_cell.angle_alpha   90.00
_cell.angle_beta   90.00
_cell.angle_gamma   90.00
#
_symmetry.space_group_name_H-M   'P 1'
#
loop_
_entity.id
_entity.type
_entity.pdbx_description
1 polymer ?
#
loop_
_entity_poly.entity_id
_entity_poly.type
_entity_poly.pdbx_seq_one_letter_code
_entity_poly.pdbx_strand_id
1 'polypeptide(L)'
;MSQFQYACGECGFRTPWSTESQGAEWQEAHYSQRHPGIPPGGIVRTREQGRSGSGGGGGCLGLVVVLFLLLLAASTCRGTARSAPAQAPVAIVWEVGR
;
A
#
# COMPACT_ATOMS: atom_id res chain seq x y z
N MET A 1 -13.84 1.35 -9.77
CA MET A 1 -14.92 0.35 -9.94
C MET A 1 -14.31 -1.03 -9.81
N SER A 2 -14.95 -1.96 -9.11
CA SER A 2 -14.41 -3.32 -8.97
C SER A 2 -14.71 -4.16 -10.21
N GLN A 3 -13.76 -4.98 -10.62
CA GLN A 3 -13.91 -5.97 -11.67
C GLN A 3 -13.90 -7.37 -11.07
N PHE A 4 -14.61 -8.27 -11.72
CA PHE A 4 -14.78 -9.65 -11.31
C PHE A 4 -14.35 -10.59 -12.43
N GLN A 5 -13.76 -11.71 -12.06
CA GLN A 5 -13.44 -12.81 -12.95
C GLN A 5 -13.91 -14.11 -12.31
N TYR A 6 -14.71 -14.87 -13.07
CA TYR A 6 -15.27 -16.13 -12.64
C TYR A 6 -14.50 -17.29 -13.29
N ALA A 7 -14.14 -18.30 -12.50
CA ALA A 7 -13.47 -19.50 -12.96
C ALA A 7 -14.37 -20.71 -12.73
N CYS A 8 -14.47 -21.59 -13.73
CA CYS A 8 -15.18 -22.86 -13.59
C CYS A 8 -14.45 -23.77 -12.59
N GLY A 9 -15.21 -24.52 -11.77
CA GLY A 9 -14.67 -25.50 -10.84
C GLY A 9 -14.39 -26.85 -11.50
N GLU A 10 -15.17 -27.17 -12.54
CA GLU A 10 -15.12 -28.45 -13.25
C GLU A 10 -14.12 -28.48 -14.41
N CYS A 11 -13.76 -27.31 -14.95
CA CYS A 11 -12.83 -27.19 -16.06
C CYS A 11 -11.99 -25.91 -16.00
N GLY A 12 -11.02 -25.77 -16.91
CA GLY A 12 -10.11 -24.62 -16.96
C GLY A 12 -10.71 -23.30 -17.47
N PHE A 13 -12.02 -23.23 -17.72
CA PHE A 13 -12.66 -22.02 -18.27
C PHE A 13 -12.65 -20.85 -17.28
N ARG A 14 -12.38 -19.65 -17.80
CA ARG A 14 -12.39 -18.40 -17.03
C ARG A 14 -13.01 -17.28 -17.86
N THR A 15 -13.84 -16.46 -17.22
CA THR A 15 -14.39 -15.28 -17.86
C THR A 15 -13.33 -14.18 -18.01
N PRO A 16 -13.50 -13.24 -18.96
CA PRO A 16 -12.81 -11.96 -18.91
C PRO A 16 -13.11 -11.24 -17.58
N TRP A 17 -12.27 -10.27 -17.23
CA TRP A 17 -12.60 -9.32 -16.17
C TRP A 17 -13.77 -8.46 -16.62
N SER A 18 -14.86 -8.47 -15.87
CA SER A 18 -16.09 -7.75 -16.20
C SER A 18 -16.78 -7.24 -14.93
N THR A 19 -17.99 -6.69 -15.08
CA THR A 19 -18.87 -6.44 -13.92
C THR A 19 -19.29 -7.76 -13.30
N GLU A 20 -19.67 -7.72 -12.03
CA GLU A 20 -20.18 -8.90 -11.32
C GLU A 20 -21.32 -9.58 -12.08
N SER A 21 -22.30 -8.80 -12.54
CA SER A 21 -23.45 -9.28 -13.32
C SER A 21 -23.06 -10.02 -14.60
N GLN A 22 -22.24 -9.41 -15.47
CA GLN A 22 -21.81 -10.03 -16.72
C GLN A 22 -21.00 -11.31 -16.48
N GLY A 23 -20.11 -11.29 -15.48
CA GLY A 23 -19.31 -12.47 -15.15
C GLY A 23 -20.16 -13.63 -14.64
N ALA A 24 -21.19 -13.35 -13.82
CA ALA A 24 -22.14 -14.34 -13.35
C ALA A 24 -22.97 -14.94 -14.49
N GLU A 25 -23.53 -14.11 -15.37
CA GLU A 25 -24.30 -14.55 -16.55
C GLU A 25 -23.47 -15.46 -17.46
N TRP A 26 -22.21 -15.08 -17.72
CA TRP A 26 -21.30 -15.92 -18.52
C TRP A 26 -20.95 -17.24 -17.83
N GLN A 27 -20.83 -17.25 -16.50
CA GLN A 27 -20.58 -18.48 -15.76
C GLN A 27 -21.80 -19.42 -15.80
N GLU A 28 -23.01 -18.90 -15.61
CA GLU A 28 -24.24 -19.69 -15.72
C GLU A 28 -24.44 -20.25 -17.14
N ALA A 29 -24.24 -19.43 -18.16
CA ALA A 29 -24.30 -19.86 -19.55
C ALA A 29 -23.26 -20.95 -19.84
N HIS A 30 -22.06 -20.84 -19.28
CA HIS A 30 -21.03 -21.88 -19.40
C HIS A 30 -21.45 -23.18 -18.73
N TYR A 31 -21.96 -23.15 -17.49
CA TYR A 31 -22.39 -24.35 -16.77
C TYR A 31 -23.56 -25.05 -17.47
N SER A 32 -24.57 -24.30 -17.93
CA SER A 32 -25.70 -24.88 -18.66
C SER A 32 -25.28 -25.60 -19.96
N GLN A 33 -24.24 -25.11 -20.63
CA GLN A 33 -23.76 -25.68 -21.90
C GLN A 33 -22.74 -26.81 -21.73
N ARG A 34 -21.83 -26.70 -20.77
CA ARG A 34 -20.69 -27.62 -20.59
C ARG A 34 -20.85 -28.59 -19.43
N HIS A 35 -21.68 -28.25 -18.45
CA HIS A 35 -21.86 -28.97 -17.19
C HIS A 35 -23.34 -29.08 -16.81
N PRO A 36 -24.19 -29.68 -17.69
CA PRO A 36 -25.62 -29.77 -17.43
C PRO A 36 -25.90 -30.56 -16.15
N GLY A 37 -26.71 -29.97 -15.25
CA GLY A 37 -27.09 -30.59 -13.98
C GLY A 37 -26.07 -30.43 -12.85
N ILE A 38 -24.91 -29.81 -13.09
CA ILE A 38 -23.95 -29.48 -12.04
C ILE A 38 -24.20 -28.02 -11.60
N PRO A 39 -24.45 -27.77 -10.30
CA PRO A 39 -24.61 -26.41 -9.82
C PRO A 39 -23.28 -25.64 -9.93
N PRO A 40 -23.31 -24.34 -10.22
CA PRO A 40 -22.10 -23.53 -10.33
C PRO A 40 -21.35 -23.48 -8.98
N GLY A 41 -20.16 -24.08 -8.94
CA GLY A 41 -19.28 -24.14 -7.76
C GLY A 41 -17.92 -23.46 -7.96
N GLY A 42 -17.82 -22.56 -8.93
CA GLY A 42 -16.57 -21.92 -9.35
C GLY A 42 -15.97 -20.92 -8.35
N ILE A 43 -14.77 -20.43 -8.67
CA ILE A 43 -14.07 -19.41 -7.86
C ILE A 43 -14.27 -18.03 -8.48
N VAL A 44 -14.59 -17.03 -7.64
CA VAL A 44 -14.68 -15.62 -8.05
C VAL A 44 -13.44 -14.87 -7.60
N ARG A 45 -12.81 -14.14 -8.52
CA ARG A 45 -11.72 -13.21 -8.22
C ARG A 45 -12.22 -11.78 -8.37
N THR A 46 -11.84 -10.91 -7.45
CA THR A 46 -12.18 -9.48 -7.49
C THR A 46 -10.89 -8.66 -7.61
N ARG A 47 -10.93 -7.61 -8.43
CA ARG A 47 -9.85 -6.65 -8.60
C ARG A 47 -10.42 -5.24 -8.55
N GLU A 48 -9.87 -4.37 -7.71
CA GLU A 48 -10.22 -2.95 -7.72
C GLU A 48 -9.60 -2.26 -8.95
N GLN A 49 -10.44 -1.79 -9.87
CA GLN A 49 -10.04 -0.94 -10.99
C GLN A 49 -10.14 0.51 -10.49
N GLY A 50 -9.07 1.00 -9.88
CA GLY A 50 -9.03 2.37 -9.36
C GLY A 50 -8.34 2.50 -8.01
N ARG A 51 -7.09 2.05 -7.95
CA ARG A 51 -6.02 2.65 -7.12
C ARG A 51 -4.69 2.13 -7.65
N SER A 52 -4.27 2.65 -8.81
CA SER A 52 -2.83 2.89 -8.97
C SER A 52 -2.53 4.06 -8.04
N GLY A 53 -2.31 3.77 -6.77
CA GLY A 53 -2.16 4.81 -5.76
C GLY A 53 -2.50 4.30 -4.37
N SER A 54 -1.44 4.10 -3.58
CA SER A 54 -1.48 3.94 -2.12
C SER A 54 -1.96 2.58 -1.62
N GLY A 55 -0.99 1.72 -1.29
CA GLY A 55 -1.24 0.40 -0.71
C GLY A 55 -0.03 -0.16 0.03
N GLY A 56 0.32 0.43 1.18
CA GLY A 56 0.58 -0.39 2.36
C GLY A 56 2.00 -0.90 2.65
N GLY A 57 3.05 -0.38 2.01
CA GLY A 57 4.44 -0.73 2.38
C GLY A 57 5.18 0.29 3.26
N GLY A 58 4.65 1.51 3.41
CA GLY A 58 5.37 2.63 4.04
C GLY A 58 5.02 2.91 5.50
N GLY A 59 3.94 2.34 6.03
CA GLY A 59 3.48 2.62 7.39
C GLY A 59 4.45 2.09 8.45
N CYS A 60 4.76 0.79 8.38
CA CYS A 60 5.71 0.16 9.30
C CYS A 60 7.14 0.66 9.08
N LEU A 61 7.60 0.73 7.83
CA LEU A 61 8.93 1.25 7.50
C LEU A 61 9.08 2.72 7.91
N GLY A 62 8.06 3.55 7.67
CA GLY A 62 8.02 4.94 8.11
C GLY A 62 8.06 5.07 9.64
N LEU A 63 7.26 4.27 10.37
CA LEU A 63 7.30 4.23 11.84
C LEU A 63 8.67 3.80 12.37
N VAL A 64 9.30 2.78 11.78
CA VAL A 64 10.64 2.32 12.18
C VAL A 64 11.69 3.40 11.94
N VAL A 65 11.65 4.10 10.80
CA VAL A 65 12.57 5.20 10.50
C VAL A 65 12.37 6.37 11.47
N VAL A 66 11.13 6.78 11.74
CA VAL A 66 10.83 7.85 12.69
C VAL A 66 11.30 7.48 14.10
N LEU A 67 11.02 6.27 14.56
CA LEU A 67 11.47 5.78 15.88
C LEU A 67 13.00 5.74 15.97
N PHE A 68 13.67 5.25 14.92
CA PHE A 68 15.14 5.21 14.86
C PHE A 68 15.76 6.62 14.92
N LEU A 69 15.20 7.59 14.20
CA LEU A 69 15.64 8.98 14.25
C LEU A 69 15.43 9.61 15.64
N LEU A 70 14.30 9.32 16.29
CA LEU A 70 14.02 9.79 17.65
C LEU A 70 15.00 9.18 18.68
N LEU A 71 15.33 7.90 18.54
CA LEU A 71 16.32 7.23 19.39
C LEU A 71 17.73 7.78 19.17
N LEU A 72 18.12 8.04 17.92
CA LEU A 72 19.37 8.72 17.60
C LEU A 72 19.42 10.10 18.24
N ALA A 73 18.38 10.93 18.07
CA ALA A 73 18.30 12.24 18.68
C ALA A 73 18.35 12.17 20.22
N ALA A 74 17.61 11.24 20.84
CA ALA A 74 17.65 11.04 22.29
C ALA A 74 19.03 10.57 22.79
N SER A 75 19.73 9.75 22.00
CA SER A 75 21.08 9.28 22.33
C SER A 75 22.12 10.39 22.22
N THR A 76 22.01 11.27 21.21
CA THR A 76 22.90 12.43 21.05
C THR A 76 22.60 13.50 22.09
N CYS A 77 21.34 13.64 22.55
CA CYS A 77 20.99 14.48 23.70
C CYS A 77 21.66 14.06 25.01
N ARG A 78 21.93 12.76 25.22
CA ARG A 78 22.74 12.29 26.36
C ARG A 78 24.23 12.61 26.21
N GLY A 79 24.71 12.80 24.98
CA GLY A 79 26.08 13.25 24.69
C GLY A 79 26.25 14.77 24.82
N THR A 80 25.24 15.56 24.45
CA THR A 80 25.31 17.03 24.51
C THR A 80 25.14 17.61 25.90
N ALA A 81 24.64 16.84 26.87
CA ALA A 81 24.66 17.24 28.29
C ALA A 81 26.10 17.41 28.85
N ARG A 82 27.15 16.98 28.13
CA ARG A 82 28.56 17.26 28.48
C ARG A 82 29.22 18.34 27.62
N SER A 83 28.61 18.78 26.53
CA SER A 83 29.11 19.93 25.77
C SER A 83 28.37 21.19 26.20
N ALA A 84 28.71 21.68 27.38
CA ALA A 84 28.73 23.12 27.56
C ALA A 84 30.01 23.64 26.88
N PRO A 85 29.96 24.28 25.70
CA PRO A 85 30.76 25.47 25.53
C PRO A 85 30.02 26.58 26.27
N ALA A 86 30.70 27.13 27.28
CA ALA A 86 30.39 28.43 27.79
C ALA A 86 30.08 29.37 26.62
N GLN A 87 29.02 30.16 26.77
CA GLN A 87 28.80 31.38 26.04
C GLN A 87 30.11 32.05 25.58
N ALA A 88 30.33 32.10 24.27
CA ALA A 88 31.09 33.18 23.67
C ALA A 88 30.13 33.84 22.67
N PRO A 89 29.50 34.98 23.02
CA PRO A 89 28.77 35.73 22.02
C PRO A 89 29.76 36.14 20.94
N VAL A 90 29.54 35.68 19.70
CA VAL A 90 30.23 36.23 18.54
C VAL A 90 29.75 37.67 18.43
N ALA A 91 30.54 38.60 18.94
CA ALA A 91 30.38 40.02 18.68
C ALA A 91 30.54 40.20 17.17
N ILE A 92 29.41 40.38 16.48
CA ILE A 92 29.37 40.81 15.10
C ILE A 92 29.85 42.27 15.11
N VAL A 93 31.15 42.48 14.98
CA VAL A 93 31.72 43.79 14.63
C VAL A 93 31.30 44.09 13.19
N TRP A 94 30.43 45.08 13.03
CA TRP A 94 30.17 45.72 11.75
C TRP A 94 31.24 46.78 11.53
N GLU A 95 32.19 46.53 10.64
CA GLU A 95 33.04 47.59 10.06
C GLU A 95 32.18 48.39 9.06
N VAL A 96 31.69 49.53 9.52
CA VAL A 96 31.21 50.62 8.67
C VAL A 96 32.43 51.43 8.23
N GLY A 97 32.65 51.53 6.92
CA GLY A 97 33.33 52.69 6.33
C GLY A 97 34.39 52.40 5.28
N ARG A 98 34.03 52.59 4.00
CA ARG A 98 34.55 53.71 3.20
C ARG A 98 33.66 53.95 1.98
#